data_AF-A0A141RP64-F1
#
_entry.id   AF-A0A141RP64-F1
#
_cell.length_a   1.000
_cell.length_b   1.000
_cell.length_c   1.000
_cell.angle_alpha   90.00
_cell.angle_beta   90.00
_cell.angle_gamma   90.00
#
_symmetry.space_group_name_H-M   'P 1'
#
loop_
_entity.id
_entity.type
_entity.pdbx_description
1 polymer ?
#
loop_
_entity_poly.entity_id
_entity_poly.type
_entity_poly.pdbx_seq_one_letter_code
_entity_poly.pdbx_strand_id
1 'polypeptide(L)'
;ILFPSACFDNRSPEGGALYSYFLGGTRHPEHLEKSDDEIIRLITTGLNEMLDYPAGIVPDLIRIFRHKKAIPQYESSSADRFAAINELQKQYPGLVVAGNLKGGIGMADRIKQAFEIARER
;
A
#
# COMPACT_ATOMS: atom_id res chain seq x y z
N ILE A 1 9.71 3.47 5.83
CA ILE A 1 9.74 4.82 5.24
C ILE A 1 10.40 4.73 3.86
N LEU A 2 9.93 5.52 2.88
CA LEU A 2 10.60 5.72 1.59
C LEU A 2 11.07 7.17 1.46
N PHE A 3 12.06 7.40 0.58
CA PHE A 3 12.69 8.68 0.31
C PHE A 3 12.44 9.10 -1.16
N PRO A 4 11.19 9.37 -1.59
CA PRO A 4 10.89 9.66 -2.99
C PRO A 4 11.78 10.72 -3.64
N SER A 5 12.12 11.79 -2.94
CA SER A 5 12.98 12.87 -3.49
C SER A 5 14.43 12.47 -3.68
N ALA A 6 14.90 11.41 -3.02
CA ALA A 6 16.24 10.86 -3.25
C ALA A 6 16.28 9.91 -4.46
N CYS A 7 15.14 9.35 -4.86
CA CYS A 7 15.04 8.39 -5.95
C CYS A 7 14.58 9.03 -7.27
N PHE A 8 13.83 10.14 -7.21
CA PHE A 8 13.19 10.74 -8.36
C PHE A 8 13.28 12.27 -8.28
N ASP A 9 13.81 12.87 -9.35
CA ASP A 9 13.89 14.31 -9.49
C ASP A 9 12.51 14.98 -9.43
N ASN A 10 12.48 16.25 -9.04
CA ASN A 10 11.28 17.08 -8.99
C ASN A 10 10.15 16.52 -8.09
N ARG A 11 10.50 15.77 -7.04
CA ARG A 11 9.56 15.31 -6.00
C ARG A 11 9.56 16.17 -4.74
N SER A 12 10.50 17.10 -4.61
CA SER A 12 10.53 18.15 -3.60
C SER A 12 11.08 19.45 -4.22
N PRO A 13 10.83 20.61 -3.58
CA PRO A 13 11.54 21.84 -3.89
C PRO A 13 13.06 21.70 -3.73
N GLU A 14 13.82 22.60 -4.35
CA GLU A 14 15.27 22.66 -4.17
C GLU A 14 15.64 22.81 -2.68
N GLY A 15 16.60 22.00 -2.22
CA GLY A 15 16.98 21.94 -0.80
C GLY A 15 15.99 21.21 0.11
N GLY A 16 14.83 20.78 -0.41
CA GLY A 16 13.80 20.07 0.36
C GLY A 16 13.92 18.54 0.26
N ALA A 17 13.31 17.84 1.22
CA ALA A 17 13.19 16.39 1.23
C ALA A 17 11.72 15.95 1.32
N LEU A 18 11.34 14.93 0.57
CA LEU A 18 10.02 14.29 0.65
C LEU A 18 10.16 12.87 1.19
N TYR A 19 9.39 12.57 2.23
CA TYR A 19 9.29 11.25 2.84
C TYR A 19 7.90 10.64 2.65
N SER A 20 7.86 9.32 2.50
CA SER A 20 6.61 8.55 2.59
C SER A 20 6.69 7.56 3.74
N TYR A 21 5.94 7.85 4.81
CA TYR A 21 5.77 6.97 5.96
C TYR A 21 4.60 6.01 5.72
N PHE A 22 4.81 4.74 6.05
CA PHE A 22 3.78 3.71 6.02
C PHE A 22 3.56 3.23 7.44
N LEU A 23 2.32 3.31 7.91
CA LEU A 23 1.93 2.96 9.27
C LEU A 23 0.84 1.89 9.23
N GLY A 24 0.87 1.01 10.24
CA GLY A 24 -0.11 -0.03 10.44
C GLY A 24 0.28 -1.37 9.80
N GLY A 25 -0.50 -1.82 8.81
CA GLY A 25 -0.44 -3.18 8.31
C GLY A 25 -1.05 -4.19 9.30
N THR A 26 -0.82 -5.48 9.06
CA THR A 26 -1.41 -6.55 9.87
C THR A 26 -0.91 -6.59 11.32
N ARG A 27 0.28 -6.03 11.58
CA ARG A 27 0.88 -5.99 12.92
C ARG A 27 0.32 -4.88 13.82
N HIS A 28 -0.03 -3.75 13.23
CA HIS A 28 -0.51 -2.56 13.95
C HIS A 28 -1.79 -1.96 13.34
N PRO A 29 -2.86 -2.75 13.13
CA PRO A 29 -4.08 -2.25 12.51
C PRO A 29 -4.72 -1.08 13.27
N GLU A 30 -4.49 -0.98 14.58
CA GLU A 30 -4.97 0.10 15.45
C GLU A 30 -4.43 1.48 15.04
N HIS A 31 -3.33 1.56 14.30
CA HIS A 31 -2.79 2.84 13.83
C HIS A 31 -3.71 3.54 12.82
N LEU A 32 -4.62 2.81 12.16
CA LEU A 32 -5.60 3.43 11.27
C LEU A 32 -6.65 4.28 12.00
N GLU A 33 -6.93 3.95 13.27
CA GLU A 33 -7.96 4.62 14.07
C GLU A 33 -7.39 5.79 14.89
N LYS A 34 -6.07 6.03 14.80
CA LYS A 34 -5.41 7.19 15.42
C LYS A 34 -5.86 8.49 14.77
N SER A 35 -5.98 9.53 15.61
CA SER A 35 -6.16 10.91 15.15
C SER A 35 -4.96 11.39 14.33
N ASP A 36 -5.16 12.43 13.50
CA ASP A 36 -4.07 13.04 12.73
C ASP A 36 -2.93 13.50 13.65
N ASP A 37 -3.25 14.11 14.78
CA ASP A 37 -2.25 14.59 15.75
C ASP A 37 -1.40 13.46 16.35
N GLU A 38 -2.01 12.31 16.64
CA GLU A 38 -1.27 11.13 17.10
C GLU A 38 -0.35 10.57 16.02
N ILE A 39 -0.83 10.53 14.76
CA ILE A 39 -0.02 10.09 13.62
C ILE A 39 1.16 11.05 13.41
N ILE A 40 0.92 12.36 13.46
CA ILE A 40 1.96 13.39 13.32
C ILE A 40 3.02 13.22 14.40
N ARG A 41 2.62 13.09 15.68
CA ARG A 41 3.55 12.86 16.79
C ARG A 41 4.41 11.61 16.56
N LEU A 42 3.79 10.50 16.16
CA LEU A 42 4.50 9.25 15.89
C LEU A 42 5.53 9.41 14.76
N ILE A 43 5.17 10.13 13.69
CA ILE A 43 6.09 10.41 12.57
C ILE A 43 7.23 11.31 13.03
N THR A 44 6.97 12.39 13.75
CA THR A 44 8.02 13.33 14.22
C THR A 44 8.96 12.67 15.21
N THR A 45 8.46 11.82 16.11
CA THR A 45 9.30 10.99 16.99
C THR A 45 10.17 10.04 16.16
N GLY A 46 9.57 9.35 15.18
CA GLY A 46 10.32 8.46 14.29
C GLY A 46 11.38 9.16 13.44
N LEU A 47 11.14 10.41 13.00
CA LEU A 47 12.15 11.21 12.29
C LEU A 47 13.38 11.48 13.17
N ASN A 48 13.17 11.81 14.45
CA ASN A 48 14.28 12.01 15.39
C ASN A 48 14.98 10.69 15.72
N GLU A 49 14.25 9.68 16.17
CA GLU A 49 14.83 8.43 16.67
C GLU A 49 15.48 7.57 15.59
N MET A 50 14.94 7.57 14.36
CA MET A 50 15.43 6.69 13.28
C MET A 50 16.36 7.39 12.30
N LEU A 51 16.19 8.70 12.08
CA LEU A 51 16.91 9.45 11.06
C LEU A 51 17.74 10.62 11.62
N ASP A 52 17.83 10.73 12.94
CA ASP A 52 18.66 11.73 13.65
C ASP A 52 18.28 13.20 13.34
N TYR A 53 17.02 13.44 12.95
CA TYR A 53 16.52 14.80 12.86
C TYR A 53 16.41 15.44 14.25
N PRO A 54 16.57 16.77 14.40
CA PRO A 54 16.39 17.43 15.68
C PRO A 54 15.03 17.12 16.32
N ALA A 55 15.04 16.88 17.63
CA ALA A 55 13.81 16.66 18.38
C ALA A 55 12.88 17.87 18.23
N GLY A 56 11.59 17.61 17.99
CA GLY A 56 10.59 18.66 17.78
C GLY A 56 10.60 19.29 16.40
N ILE A 57 11.29 18.70 15.42
CA ILE A 57 11.19 19.14 14.02
C ILE A 57 9.72 19.13 13.55
N VAL A 58 9.32 20.18 12.85
CA VAL A 58 7.98 20.33 12.27
C VAL A 58 8.13 20.28 10.75
N PRO A 59 7.60 19.25 10.06
CA PRO A 59 7.59 19.23 8.60
C PRO A 59 6.74 20.36 8.04
N ASP A 60 7.22 21.02 6.98
CA ASP A 60 6.48 22.11 6.30
C ASP A 60 5.17 21.63 5.66
N LEU A 61 5.08 20.33 5.34
CA LEU A 61 3.92 19.69 4.75
C LEU A 61 3.72 18.28 5.31
N ILE A 62 2.49 17.99 5.73
CA ILE A 62 2.05 16.63 6.06
C ILE A 62 0.75 16.33 5.31
N ARG A 63 0.68 15.18 4.63
CA ARG A 63 -0.55 14.67 4.01
C ARG A 63 -0.77 13.23 4.46
N ILE A 64 -1.92 12.98 5.09
CA ILE A 64 -2.28 11.67 5.65
C ILE A 64 -3.31 11.00 4.74
N PHE A 65 -3.04 9.75 4.36
CA PHE A 65 -3.96 8.92 3.59
C PHE A 65 -4.26 7.65 4.39
N ARG A 66 -5.55 7.34 4.61
CA ARG A 66 -6.00 6.16 5.34
C ARG A 66 -6.66 5.16 4.39
N HIS A 67 -6.12 3.95 4.35
CA HIS A 67 -6.64 2.87 3.50
C HIS A 67 -6.99 1.64 4.34
N LYS A 68 -8.25 1.55 4.79
CA LYS A 68 -8.73 0.44 5.66
C LYS A 68 -8.57 -0.95 5.05
N LYS A 69 -8.60 -1.05 3.72
CA LYS A 69 -8.39 -2.30 2.97
C LYS A 69 -7.33 -2.07 1.89
N ALA A 70 -6.12 -1.69 2.30
CA ALA A 70 -5.04 -1.29 1.40
C ALA A 70 -4.46 -2.44 0.57
N ILE A 71 -4.04 -3.52 1.24
CA ILE A 71 -3.27 -4.60 0.65
C ILE A 71 -3.94 -5.93 1.02
N PRO A 72 -4.44 -6.72 0.05
CA PRO A 72 -4.98 -8.05 0.34
C PRO A 72 -3.88 -8.96 0.91
N GLN A 73 -4.22 -9.73 1.93
CA GLN A 73 -3.29 -10.66 2.57
C GLN A 73 -3.48 -12.07 1.99
N TYR A 74 -2.40 -12.67 1.52
CA TYR A 74 -2.41 -14.04 1.03
C TYR A 74 -2.06 -14.95 2.21
N GLU A 75 -3.11 -15.46 2.84
CA GLU A 75 -3.03 -16.34 4.01
C GLU A 75 -3.06 -17.81 3.59
N SER A 76 -2.94 -18.72 4.56
CA SER A 76 -3.01 -20.18 4.34
C SER A 76 -4.31 -20.61 3.64
N SER A 77 -5.41 -19.88 3.86
CA SER A 77 -6.72 -20.10 3.22
C SER A 77 -6.81 -19.63 1.77
N SER A 78 -5.76 -19.02 1.22
CA SER A 78 -5.83 -18.42 -0.12
C SER A 78 -6.03 -19.45 -1.22
N ALA A 79 -5.51 -20.66 -1.06
CA ALA A 79 -5.69 -21.74 -2.03
C ALA A 79 -7.18 -22.09 -2.21
N ASP A 80 -7.92 -22.20 -1.10
CA ASP A 80 -9.36 -22.48 -1.11
C ASP A 80 -10.13 -21.34 -1.78
N ARG A 81 -9.75 -20.09 -1.50
CA ARG A 81 -10.34 -18.91 -2.14
C ARG A 81 -10.12 -18.94 -3.66
N PHE A 82 -8.93 -19.31 -4.12
CA PHE A 82 -8.62 -19.40 -5.55
C PHE A 82 -9.42 -20.52 -6.22
N ALA A 83 -9.54 -21.68 -5.56
CA ALA A 83 -10.35 -22.79 -6.04
C ALA A 83 -11.83 -22.40 -6.18
N ALA A 84 -12.40 -21.73 -5.17
CA ALA A 84 -13.78 -21.24 -5.20
C ALA A 84 -14.02 -20.25 -6.35
N ILE A 85 -13.08 -19.33 -6.60
CA ILE A 85 -13.17 -18.39 -7.74
C ILE A 85 -13.15 -19.13 -9.07
N ASN A 86 -12.27 -20.12 -9.22
CA ASN A 86 -12.17 -20.89 -10.45
C ASN A 86 -13.46 -21.69 -10.70
N GLU A 87 -14.06 -22.26 -9.65
CA GLU A 87 -15.32 -22.98 -9.77
C GLU A 87 -16.48 -22.05 -10.16
N LEU A 88 -16.59 -20.87 -9.54
CA LEU A 88 -17.58 -19.86 -9.91
C LEU A 88 -17.47 -19.46 -11.38
N GLN A 89 -16.27 -19.23 -11.89
CA GLN A 89 -16.08 -18.87 -13.30
C GLN A 89 -16.45 -20.00 -14.26
N LYS A 90 -16.26 -21.27 -13.87
CA LYS A 90 -16.72 -22.43 -14.67
C LYS A 90 -18.24 -22.52 -14.70
N GLN A 91 -18.88 -22.26 -13.56
CA GLN A 91 -20.34 -22.32 -13.43
C GLN A 91 -21.04 -21.25 -14.27
N TYR A 92 -20.42 -20.06 -14.43
CA TYR A 92 -21.02 -18.92 -15.14
C TYR A 92 -20.18 -18.51 -16.36
N PRO A 93 -20.45 -19.09 -17.55
CA PRO A 93 -19.79 -18.67 -18.78
C PRO A 93 -19.90 -17.17 -19.01
N GLY A 94 -18.77 -16.52 -19.28
CA GLY A 94 -18.70 -15.07 -19.43
C GLY A 94 -18.25 -14.31 -18.17
N LEU A 95 -18.37 -14.89 -16.97
CA LEU A 95 -17.85 -14.27 -15.74
C LEU A 95 -16.31 -14.32 -15.70
N VAL A 96 -15.69 -13.19 -15.38
CA VAL A 96 -14.26 -13.12 -15.03
C VAL A 96 -14.12 -12.41 -13.70
N VAL A 97 -13.44 -13.06 -12.77
CA VAL A 97 -13.04 -12.50 -11.49
C VAL A 97 -11.53 -12.31 -11.54
N ALA A 98 -11.08 -11.06 -11.53
CA ALA A 98 -9.67 -10.68 -11.60
C ALA A 98 -9.36 -9.56 -10.59
N GLY A 99 -8.09 -9.17 -10.50
CA GLY A 99 -7.61 -8.17 -9.55
C GLY A 99 -6.61 -8.77 -8.56
N ASN A 100 -6.24 -7.98 -7.55
CA ASN A 100 -5.19 -8.33 -6.58
C ASN A 100 -5.58 -9.42 -5.57
N LEU A 101 -6.79 -9.94 -5.68
CA LEU A 101 -7.27 -11.09 -4.93
C LEU A 101 -6.66 -12.42 -5.36
N LYS A 102 -6.07 -12.53 -6.57
CA LYS A 102 -5.34 -13.70 -7.07
C LYS A 102 -4.25 -13.33 -8.09
N GLY A 103 -3.19 -14.12 -8.16
CA GLY A 103 -2.14 -13.97 -9.17
C GLY A 103 -1.22 -12.78 -8.96
N GLY A 104 -0.83 -12.51 -7.71
CA GLY A 104 0.06 -11.41 -7.33
C GLY A 104 -0.69 -10.18 -6.85
N ILE A 105 -0.01 -9.20 -6.26
CA ILE A 105 -0.63 -7.99 -5.68
C ILE A 105 -0.19 -6.73 -6.45
N GLY A 106 1.02 -6.74 -7.01
CA GLY A 106 1.66 -5.57 -7.58
C GLY A 106 1.00 -5.07 -8.86
N MET A 107 1.34 -3.84 -9.26
CA MET A 107 0.83 -3.23 -10.49
C MET A 107 1.22 -4.04 -11.73
N ALA A 108 2.46 -4.54 -11.80
CA ALA A 108 2.91 -5.38 -12.91
C ALA A 108 2.06 -6.65 -13.05
N ASP A 109 1.71 -7.29 -11.94
CA ASP A 109 0.82 -8.46 -11.92
C ASP A 109 -0.57 -8.11 -12.46
N ARG A 110 -1.10 -6.93 -12.10
CA ARG A 110 -2.41 -6.45 -12.59
C ARG A 110 -2.41 -6.21 -14.09
N ILE A 111 -1.36 -5.58 -14.60
CA ILE A 111 -1.22 -5.30 -16.03
C ILE A 111 -1.12 -6.62 -16.80
N LYS A 112 -0.25 -7.53 -16.36
CA LYS A 112 -0.08 -8.84 -16.98
C LYS A 112 -1.40 -9.63 -16.98
N GLN A 113 -2.05 -9.73 -15.82
CA GLN A 113 -3.32 -10.45 -15.67
C GLN A 113 -4.41 -9.88 -16.59
N ALA A 114 -4.55 -8.56 -16.66
CA ALA A 114 -5.54 -7.92 -17.52
C ALA A 114 -5.27 -8.21 -19.00
N PHE A 115 -4.00 -8.17 -19.43
CA PHE A 115 -3.61 -8.49 -20.80
C PHE A 115 -3.90 -9.95 -21.17
N GLU A 116 -3.56 -10.90 -20.29
CA GLU A 116 -3.80 -12.32 -20.51
C GLU A 116 -5.30 -12.62 -20.65
N ILE A 117 -6.13 -12.06 -19.76
CA ILE A 117 -7.60 -12.21 -19.79
C ILE A 117 -8.18 -11.67 -21.10
N ALA A 118 -7.71 -10.50 -21.55
CA ALA A 118 -8.20 -9.87 -22.76
C ALA A 118 -7.80 -10.64 -24.03
N ARG A 119 -6.69 -11.38 -24.01
CA ARG A 119 -6.20 -12.17 -25.14
C ARG A 119 -6.89 -13.53 -25.27
N GLU A 120 -7.29 -14.13 -24.14
CA GLU A 120 -7.94 -15.43 -24.09
C GLU A 120 -9.44 -15.38 -24.41
N ARG A 121 -9.98 -14.19 -24.70
CA ARG A 121 -11.37 -13.93 -25.06
C ARG A 121 -11.46 -13.23 -26.40
#